data_AF-A0A7D5RE16-F1
#
_entry.id   AF-A0A7D5RE16-F1
#
_cell.length_a   1.000
_cell.length_b   1.000
_cell.length_c   1.000
_cell.angle_alpha   90.00
_cell.angle_beta   90.00
_cell.angle_gamma   90.00
#
_symmetry.space_group_name_H-M   'P 1'
#
loop_
_entity.id
_entity.type
_entity.pdbx_description
1 polymer ?
#
loop_
_entity_poly.entity_id
_entity_poly.type
_entity_poly.pdbx_seq_one_letter_code
_entity_poly.pdbx_strand_id
1 'polypeptide(L)' 'MRFGKPITIIGVILIFFGVIFQFQGRGQLGPESSFMYYNKDWISNGMIIIASGIIIGGIGMFLSRR' A
#
# COMPACT_ATOMS: atom_id res chain seq x y z
N MET A 1 -23.65 3.04 -1.24
CA MET A 1 -23.35 3.55 -2.61
C MET A 1 -22.59 2.50 -3.45
N ARG A 2 -22.90 2.30 -4.75
CA ARG A 2 -22.24 1.25 -5.60
C ARG A 2 -20.71 1.37 -5.71
N PHE A 3 -20.15 2.55 -5.44
CA PHE A 3 -18.72 2.84 -5.58
C PHE A 3 -17.88 2.58 -4.33
N GLY A 4 -18.49 2.42 -3.14
CA GLY A 4 -17.73 2.27 -1.89
C GLY A 4 -16.88 0.99 -1.85
N LYS A 5 -17.45 -0.15 -2.25
CA LYS A 5 -16.76 -1.46 -2.24
C LYS A 5 -15.52 -1.47 -3.15
N PRO A 6 -15.58 -1.02 -4.42
CA PRO A 6 -14.39 -0.89 -5.26
C PRO A 6 -13.29 -0.03 -4.63
N ILE A 7 -13.64 1.12 -4.03
CA ILE A 7 -12.67 2.03 -3.40
C ILE A 7 -11.99 1.35 -2.21
N THR A 8 -12.74 0.60 -1.39
CA THR A 8 -12.15 -0.17 -0.29
C THR A 8 -11.14 -1.21 -0.79
N ILE A 9 -11.48 -1.91 -1.89
CA ILE A 9 -10.57 -2.92 -2.49
C ILE A 9 -9.27 -2.26 -2.96
N ILE A 10 -9.35 -1.09 -3.62
CA ILE A 10 -8.17 -0.33 -4.04
C ILE A 10 -7.29 0.03 -2.84
N GLY A 11 -7.89 0.50 -1.75
CA GLY A 11 -7.15 0.81 -0.52
C GLY A 11 -6.40 -0.39 0.06
N VAL A 12 -7.04 -1.57 0.08
CA VAL A 12 -6.42 -2.82 0.54
C VAL A 12 -5.25 -3.24 -0.35
N ILE A 13 -5.40 -3.12 -1.68
CA ILE A 13 -4.33 -3.44 -2.63
C ILE A 13 -3.11 -2.53 -2.41
N LEU A 14 -3.34 -1.23 -2.20
CA LEU A 14 -2.25 -0.29 -1.90
C LEU A 14 -1.53 -0.64 -0.60
N ILE A 15 -2.26 -0.98 0.46
CA ILE A 15 -1.63 -1.43 1.73
C ILE A 15 -0.74 -2.64 1.47
N PHE A 16 -1.23 -3.64 0.73
CA PHE A 16 -0.46 -4.84 0.43
C PHE A 16 0.83 -4.54 -0.34
N PHE A 17 0.77 -3.71 -1.39
CA PHE A 17 1.96 -3.30 -2.13
C PHE A 17 2.91 -2.45 -1.31
N GLY A 18 2.40 -1.50 -0.52
CA GLY A 18 3.24 -0.66 0.33
C GLY A 18 3.99 -1.48 1.38
N VAL A 19 3.35 -2.52 1.94
CA VAL A 19 4.01 -3.50 2.82
C VAL A 19 5.14 -4.22 2.09
N ILE A 20 4.88 -4.76 0.90
CA ILE A 20 5.91 -5.44 0.09
C ILE A 20 7.07 -4.49 -0.19
N PHE A 21 6.83 -3.28 -0.69
CA PHE A 21 7.87 -2.33 -1.07
C PHE A 21 8.71 -1.88 0.12
N GLN A 22 8.08 -1.65 1.28
CA GLN A 22 8.80 -1.36 2.50
C GLN A 22 9.76 -2.50 2.87
N PHE A 23 9.30 -3.76 2.77
CA PHE A 23 10.13 -4.91 3.09
C PHE A 23 11.22 -5.18 2.04
N GLN A 24 10.97 -4.91 0.76
CA GLN A 24 12.02 -4.90 -0.26
C GLN A 24 13.07 -3.83 0.04
N GLY A 25 12.65 -2.62 0.42
CA GLY A 25 13.55 -1.54 0.85
C GLY A 25 14.45 -1.92 2.04
N ARG A 26 13.98 -2.80 2.93
CA ARG A 26 14.77 -3.34 4.06
C ARG A 26 15.69 -4.49 3.68
N GLY A 27 15.64 -4.97 2.43
CA GLY A 27 16.36 -6.16 2.00
C GLY A 27 15.83 -7.45 2.61
N GLN A 28 14.57 -7.48 3.05
CA GLN A 28 13.97 -8.66 3.71
C GLN A 28 13.15 -9.53 2.74
N LEU A 29 12.71 -8.95 1.62
CA LEU A 29 11.88 -9.60 0.60
C LEU A 29 12.37 -9.20 -0.80
N GLY A 30 12.18 -10.08 -1.78
CA GLY A 30 12.52 -9.83 -3.18
C GLY A 30 13.97 -10.17 -3.56
N PRO A 31 14.30 -10.11 -4.87
CA PRO A 31 15.65 -10.41 -5.35
C PRO A 31 16.61 -9.26 -5.09
N GLU A 32 17.87 -9.57 -4.81
CA GLU A 32 18.92 -8.56 -4.57
C GLU A 32 19.20 -7.70 -5.81
N SER A 33 18.86 -8.18 -7.00
CA SER A 33 18.94 -7.43 -8.25
C SER A 33 17.82 -6.39 -8.43
N SER A 34 16.81 -6.37 -7.56
CA SER A 34 15.75 -5.36 -7.61
C SER A 34 16.31 -3.98 -7.26
N PHE A 35 15.93 -2.96 -8.02
CA PHE A 35 16.23 -1.56 -7.70
C PHE A 35 15.63 -1.10 -6.36
N MET A 36 14.67 -1.84 -5.82
CA MET A 36 14.06 -1.59 -4.51
C MET A 36 14.82 -2.22 -3.35
N TYR A 37 15.67 -3.22 -3.61
CA TYR A 37 16.30 -4.00 -2.55
C TYR A 37 17.36 -3.17 -1.80
N TYR A 38 17.32 -3.19 -0.46
CA TYR A 38 18.20 -2.38 0.41
C TYR A 38 18.17 -0.86 0.13
N ASN A 39 17.06 -0.35 -0.40
CA ASN A 39 16.92 1.07 -0.72
C ASN A 39 16.04 1.80 0.31
N LYS A 40 16.62 2.79 1.01
CA LYS A 40 15.92 3.59 2.04
C LYS A 40 14.73 4.39 1.49
N ASP A 41 14.79 4.83 0.24
CA ASP A 41 13.68 5.55 -0.39
C ASP A 41 12.46 4.64 -0.52
N TRP A 42 12.66 3.36 -0.82
CA TRP A 42 11.57 2.38 -0.93
C TRP A 42 10.98 1.97 0.42
N ILE A 43 11.72 2.13 1.52
CA ILE A 43 11.14 2.04 2.88
C ILE A 43 10.13 3.17 3.09
N SER A 44 10.53 4.41 2.81
CA SER A 44 9.68 5.60 2.97
C SER A 44 8.49 5.58 2.01
N ASN A 45 8.74 5.27 0.73
CA ASN A 45 7.69 5.16 -0.29
C ASN A 45 6.68 4.06 0.07
N GLY A 46 7.14 2.91 0.56
CA GLY A 46 6.27 1.84 1.05
C GLY A 46 5.35 2.32 2.18
N MET A 47 5.89 3.06 3.15
CA MET A 47 5.10 3.65 4.23
C MET A 47 4.07 4.68 3.76
N ILE A 48 4.45 5.54 2.81
CA ILE A 48 3.53 6.51 2.19
C ILE A 48 2.39 5.78 1.48
N ILE A 49 2.70 4.75 0.71
CA ILE A 49 1.69 3.94 0.00
C ILE A 49 0.74 3.25 0.99
N ILE A 50 1.25 2.71 2.11
CA ILE A 50 0.41 2.14 3.17
C ILE A 50 -0.54 3.21 3.73
N ALA A 51 -0.03 4.40 4.06
CA ALA A 51 -0.85 5.48 4.61
C ALA A 51 -1.93 5.93 3.61
N SER A 52 -1.59 6.09 2.33
CA SER A 52 -2.55 6.38 1.26
C SER A 52 -3.61 5.28 1.13
N GLY A 53 -3.22 4.01 1.21
CA GLY A 53 -4.13 2.87 1.17
C GLY A 53 -5.11 2.84 2.34
N ILE A 54 -4.66 3.18 3.55
CA ILE A 54 -5.54 3.34 4.74
C ILE A 54 -6.56 4.45 4.52
N ILE A 55 -6.13 5.61 4.01
CA ILE A 55 -7.02 6.75 3.75
C ILE A 55 -8.08 6.38 2.69
N ILE A 56 -7.64 5.85 1.54
CA ILE A 56 -8.55 5.45 0.45
C ILE A 56 -9.50 4.34 0.92
N GLY A 57 -8.98 3.33 1.61
CA GLY A 57 -9.78 2.24 2.18
C GLY A 57 -10.84 2.75 3.17
N GLY A 58 -10.44 3.67 4.05
CA GLY A 58 -11.32 4.34 5.01
C GLY A 58 -12.45 5.12 4.34
N ILE A 59 -12.13 5.90 3.30
CA ILE A 59 -13.13 6.61 2.49
C ILE A 59 -14.10 5.61 1.83
N GLY A 60 -13.58 4.54 1.21
CA GLY A 60 -14.40 3.50 0.60
C GLY A 60 -15.36 2.83 1.59
N MET A 61 -14.89 2.57 2.81
CA MET A 61 -15.72 1.98 3.88
C MET A 61 -16.80 2.95 4.33
N PHE A 62 -16.47 4.23 4.51
CA PHE A 62 -17.44 5.27 4.86
C PHE A 62 -18.55 5.41 3.79
N LEU A 63 -18.17 5.44 2.51
CA LEU A 63 -19.11 5.50 1.38
C LEU A 63 -19.90 4.20 1.16
N SER A 64 -19.40 3.06 1.67
CA SER A 64 -20.13 1.79 1.62
C SER A 64 -21.22 1.69 2.68
N ARG A 65 -21.03 2.36 3.83
CA ARG A 65 -21.98 2.38 4.94
C ARG A 65 -23.10 3.41 4.77
N ARG A 66 -22.95 4.37 3.85
CA ARG A 66 -24.00 5.27 3.36
C ARG A 66 -24.66 4.74 2.09
#